data_AF-A0A6G0I433-F1
#
_entry.id   AF-A0A6G0I433-F1
#
_cell.length_a   1.000
_cell.length_b   1.000
_cell.length_c   1.000
_cell.angle_alpha   90.00
_cell.angle_beta   90.00
_cell.angle_gamma   90.00
#
_symmetry.space_group_name_H-M   'P 1'
#
loop_
_entity.id
_entity.type
_entity.pdbx_description
1 polymer ?
#
loop_
_entity_poly.entity_id
_entity_poly.type
_entity_poly.pdbx_seq_one_letter_code
_entity_poly.pdbx_strand_id
1 'polypeptide(L)'
;MEREHSELQQHITRTDWWCENLGHWRATITTAEATEEGGETVACYSVCVSLVEGEEMANSRWSVQRKLTEFQMLHRKLTERLLADERLCQSEALYAFLSPSPEHLKEEADDDSDLSDYGEEGDGRRDALAEPCFMLIGEIFELRGMFKWVRKTLIALVQVTFGRTINKQIRDTVNWIFCEQMSVCYISVFRDTFWPNGRLAPHVKVRTDSERSETKERAQQKLLDNIPDALANLVGQQNARYGIIKIFNALQEASANKHLLYVLMEMLLKEVCPELSAEVDNI
;
A
#
# COMPACT_ATOMS: atom_id res chain seq x y z
N MET A 1 35.49 39.76 -2.80
CA MET A 1 34.47 40.05 -3.83
C MET A 1 34.45 39.04 -4.97
N GLU A 2 35.39 39.00 -5.93
CA GLU A 2 35.29 38.04 -7.06
C GLU A 2 35.38 36.55 -6.64
N ARG A 3 36.23 36.24 -5.66
CA ARG A 3 36.39 34.88 -5.14
C ARG A 3 35.15 34.38 -4.37
N GLU A 4 34.58 35.25 -3.53
CA GLU A 4 33.34 34.97 -2.79
C GLU A 4 32.15 34.79 -3.75
N HIS A 5 32.10 35.57 -4.84
CA HIS A 5 31.07 35.42 -5.87
C HIS A 5 31.20 34.08 -6.62
N SER A 6 32.43 33.66 -6.94
CA SER A 6 32.69 32.36 -7.57
C SER A 6 32.37 31.18 -6.64
N GLU A 7 32.70 31.29 -5.35
CA GLU A 7 32.39 30.26 -4.35
C GLU A 7 30.88 30.15 -4.12
N LEU A 8 30.17 31.28 -4.11
CA LEU A 8 28.72 31.34 -4.01
C LEU A 8 28.03 30.72 -5.25
N GLN A 9 28.48 31.04 -6.46
CA GLN A 9 27.95 30.44 -7.69
C GLN A 9 28.16 28.92 -7.72
N GLN A 10 29.36 28.45 -7.35
CA GLN A 10 29.62 27.01 -7.25
C GLN A 10 28.78 26.35 -6.15
N HIS A 11 28.46 27.06 -5.07
CA HIS A 11 27.58 26.56 -4.02
C HIS A 11 26.12 26.49 -4.48
N ILE A 12 25.64 27.50 -5.20
CA ILE A 12 24.29 27.53 -5.79
C ILE A 12 24.15 26.38 -6.79
N THR A 13 25.06 26.26 -7.77
CA THR A 13 25.02 25.17 -8.76
C THR A 13 25.09 23.79 -8.11
N ARG A 14 25.89 23.61 -7.05
CA ARG A 14 25.91 22.34 -6.30
C ARG A 14 24.61 22.07 -5.56
N THR A 15 23.98 23.10 -5.01
CA THR A 15 22.69 23.01 -4.30
C THR A 15 21.54 22.73 -5.26
N ASP A 16 21.51 23.40 -6.42
CA ASP A 16 20.51 23.14 -7.47
C ASP A 16 20.63 21.71 -7.98
N TRP A 17 21.85 21.25 -8.24
CA TRP A 17 22.12 19.87 -8.65
C TRP A 17 21.73 18.85 -7.57
N TRP A 18 21.94 19.19 -6.30
CA TRP A 18 21.49 18.38 -5.17
C TRP A 18 19.97 18.23 -5.17
N CYS A 19 19.25 19.35 -5.34
CA CYS A 19 17.79 19.41 -5.38
C CYS A 19 17.20 18.65 -6.57
N GLU A 20 17.77 18.81 -7.77
CA GLU A 20 17.32 18.12 -8.99
C GLU A 20 17.41 16.59 -8.88
N ASN A 21 18.35 16.09 -8.07
CA ASN A 21 18.61 14.67 -7.89
C ASN A 21 18.18 14.14 -6.52
N LEU A 22 17.28 14.84 -5.81
CA LEU A 22 16.72 14.37 -4.54
C LEU A 22 16.18 12.93 -4.67
N GLY A 23 16.47 12.10 -3.67
CA GLY A 23 16.12 10.67 -3.68
C GLY A 23 17.08 9.74 -4.43
N HIS A 24 18.01 10.27 -5.23
CA HIS A 24 18.96 9.48 -6.03
C HIS A 24 20.40 9.52 -5.50
N TRP A 25 20.66 10.32 -4.44
CA TRP A 25 21.94 10.41 -3.76
C TRP A 25 22.16 9.25 -2.79
N ARG A 26 23.35 8.66 -2.82
CA ARG A 26 23.80 7.63 -1.89
C ARG A 26 24.98 8.16 -1.07
N ALA A 27 24.88 8.06 0.25
CA ALA A 27 25.98 8.33 1.17
C ALA A 27 26.52 7.01 1.74
N THR A 28 27.83 6.83 1.72
CA THR A 28 28.52 5.63 2.23
C THR A 28 29.70 6.04 3.11
N ILE A 29 29.81 5.44 4.28
CA ILE A 29 31.01 5.58 5.12
C ILE A 29 32.09 4.70 4.49
N THR A 30 33.20 5.33 4.10
CA THR A 30 34.31 4.65 3.44
C THR A 30 35.43 4.30 4.40
N THR A 31 35.70 5.17 5.38
CA THR A 31 36.70 4.94 6.43
C THR A 31 36.22 5.53 7.76
N ALA A 32 36.77 5.01 8.86
CA ALA A 32 36.59 5.51 10.21
C ALA A 32 37.94 5.55 10.93
N GLU A 33 38.26 6.67 11.57
CA GLU A 33 39.53 6.90 12.26
C GLU A 33 39.32 7.64 13.59
N ALA A 34 40.24 7.45 14.53
CA ALA A 34 40.26 8.18 15.79
C ALA A 34 41.22 9.36 15.65
N THR A 35 40.73 10.57 15.89
CA THR A 35 41.50 11.83 15.82
C THR A 35 41.55 12.47 17.20
N GLU A 36 42.71 12.97 17.63
CA GLU A 36 42.84 13.75 18.87
C GLU A 36 42.54 15.22 18.63
N GLU A 37 41.61 15.79 19.40
CA GLU A 37 41.26 17.20 19.33
C GLU A 37 40.98 17.70 20.75
N GLY A 38 41.70 18.75 21.20
CA GLY A 38 41.51 19.31 22.53
C GLY A 38 41.85 18.37 23.70
N GLY A 39 42.60 17.29 23.47
CA GLY A 39 42.93 16.29 24.50
C GLY A 39 41.91 15.16 24.64
N GLU A 40 40.86 15.14 23.82
CA GLU A 40 39.90 14.05 23.73
C GLU A 40 40.04 13.30 22.41
N THR A 41 39.85 11.98 22.45
CA THR A 41 39.81 11.13 21.27
C THR A 41 38.41 11.18 20.65
N VAL A 42 38.32 11.67 19.41
CA VAL A 42 37.06 11.82 18.67
C VAL A 42 37.05 10.89 17.46
N ALA A 43 35.93 10.20 17.24
CA ALA A 43 35.74 9.39 16.03
C ALA A 43 35.40 10.28 14.82
N CYS A 44 36.17 10.14 13.75
CA CYS A 44 36.00 10.83 12.47
C CYS A 44 35.73 9.81 11.35
N TYR A 45 34.82 10.16 10.43
CA TYR A 45 34.37 9.29 9.35
C TYR A 45 34.49 10.00 8.00
N SER A 46 35.05 9.30 7.02
CA SER A 46 35.03 9.75 5.63
C SER A 46 33.75 9.28 4.96
N VAL A 47 32.85 10.21 4.67
CA VAL A 47 31.58 9.94 4.01
C VAL A 47 31.71 10.28 2.53
N CYS A 48 31.56 9.28 1.68
CA CYS A 48 31.47 9.46 0.25
C CYS A 48 30.01 9.58 -0.18
N VAL A 49 29.68 10.64 -0.91
CA VAL A 49 28.35 10.92 -1.46
C VAL A 49 28.42 10.82 -2.98
N SER A 50 27.53 10.05 -3.58
CA SER A 50 27.49 9.83 -5.04
C SER A 50 26.08 9.53 -5.55
N LEU A 51 25.80 9.82 -6.83
CA LEU A 51 24.58 9.36 -7.51
C LEU A 51 24.65 7.86 -7.84
N VAL A 52 23.50 7.18 -7.84
CA VAL A 52 23.40 5.72 -8.04
C VAL A 52 23.54 5.32 -9.51
N GLU A 53 23.15 6.18 -10.47
CA GLU A 53 23.24 5.92 -11.91
C GLU A 53 23.56 7.21 -12.71
N GLY A 54 24.53 7.16 -13.63
CA GLY A 54 24.89 8.26 -14.54
C GLY A 54 26.34 8.18 -15.03
N GLU A 55 26.63 8.73 -16.23
CA GLU A 55 28.02 8.95 -16.71
C GLU A 55 28.80 9.73 -15.65
N GLU A 56 30.09 9.41 -15.46
CA GLU A 56 30.98 10.08 -14.50
C GLU A 56 31.18 11.56 -14.87
N MET A 57 30.18 12.39 -14.58
CA MET A 57 30.25 13.82 -14.74
C MET A 57 30.98 14.44 -13.56
N ALA A 58 31.71 15.52 -13.80
CA ALA A 58 32.31 16.31 -12.74
C ALA A 58 31.23 16.74 -11.74
N ASN A 59 31.44 16.45 -10.45
CA ASN A 59 30.52 16.69 -9.32
C ASN A 59 29.45 15.61 -9.02
N SER A 60 29.44 14.47 -9.72
CA SER A 60 28.54 13.34 -9.37
C SER A 60 28.97 12.59 -8.09
N ARG A 61 30.17 12.87 -7.59
CA ARG A 61 30.76 12.26 -6.38
C ARG A 61 31.67 13.23 -5.64
N TRP A 62 31.59 13.24 -4.31
CA TRP A 62 32.56 13.90 -3.44
C TRP A 62 32.68 13.18 -2.10
N SER A 63 33.65 13.60 -1.29
CA SER A 63 33.84 13.07 0.06
C SER A 63 33.92 14.19 1.07
N VAL A 64 33.35 13.95 2.25
CA VAL A 64 33.39 14.88 3.39
C VAL A 64 33.81 14.13 4.65
N GLN A 65 34.55 14.80 5.51
CA GLN A 65 34.89 14.30 6.84
C GLN A 65 33.82 14.73 7.84
N ARG A 66 33.36 13.80 8.67
CA ARG A 66 32.33 14.07 9.69
C ARG A 66 32.68 13.41 11.01
N LYS A 67 32.53 14.14 12.10
CA LYS A 67 32.72 13.65 13.47
C LYS A 67 31.45 12.95 13.95
N LEU A 68 31.58 12.02 14.89
CA LEU A 68 30.43 11.36 15.53
C LEU A 68 29.42 12.38 16.11
N THR A 69 29.92 13.45 16.73
CA THR A 69 29.10 14.53 17.31
C THR A 69 28.28 15.28 16.26
N GLU A 70 28.79 15.41 15.03
CA GLU A 70 28.07 16.04 13.92
C GLU A 70 26.94 15.15 13.40
N PHE A 71 27.13 13.83 13.36
CA PHE A 71 26.05 12.87 13.07
C PHE A 71 24.93 12.92 14.12
N GLN A 72 25.31 12.94 15.40
CA GLN A 72 24.36 13.06 16.51
C GLN A 72 23.57 14.37 16.44
N MET A 73 24.24 15.48 16.10
CA MET A 73 23.58 16.77 15.92
C MET A 73 22.62 16.77 14.72
N LEU A 74 23.01 16.15 13.61
CA LEU A 74 22.17 16.00 12.43
C LEU A 74 20.92 15.18 12.75
N HIS A 75 21.08 14.03 13.43
CA HIS A 75 19.97 13.20 13.87
C HIS A 75 18.98 13.99 14.72
N ARG A 76 19.47 14.69 15.76
CA ARG A 76 18.61 15.52 16.63
C ARG A 76 17.81 16.56 15.84
N LYS A 77 18.46 17.29 14.93
CA LYS A 77 17.81 18.31 14.10
C LYS A 77 16.76 17.73 13.15
N LEU A 78 17.05 16.58 12.54
CA LEU A 78 16.10 15.90 11.66
C LEU A 78 14.89 15.40 12.46
N THR A 79 15.12 14.79 13.62
CA THR A 79 14.06 14.33 14.52
C THR A 79 13.17 15.50 14.97
N GLU A 80 13.76 16.62 15.43
CA GLU A 80 13.01 17.81 15.82
C GLU A 80 12.14 18.37 14.67
N ARG A 81 12.63 18.32 13.42
CA ARG A 81 11.91 18.85 12.26
C ARG A 81 10.87 17.88 11.69
N LEU A 82 11.14 16.58 11.70
CA LEU A 82 10.21 15.52 11.30
C LEU A 82 9.04 15.39 12.29
N LEU A 83 9.30 15.57 13.59
CA LEU A 83 8.27 15.53 14.63
C LEU A 83 7.44 16.82 14.72
N ALA A 84 7.91 17.93 14.14
CA ALA A 84 7.17 19.20 14.10
C ALA A 84 6.14 19.26 12.95
N ASP A 85 6.14 18.27 12.04
CA ASP A 85 5.17 18.15 10.95
C ASP A 85 4.01 17.24 11.39
N GLU A 86 2.80 17.81 11.49
CA GLU A 86 1.61 17.15 12.04
C GLU A 86 1.15 15.91 11.24
N ARG A 87 1.58 15.77 9.97
CA ARG A 87 1.26 14.61 9.11
C ARG A 87 2.30 13.49 9.28
N LEU A 88 3.56 13.85 9.53
CA LEU A 88 4.68 12.90 9.69
C LEU A 88 4.76 12.34 11.12
N CYS A 89 4.37 13.10 12.14
CA CYS A 89 4.32 12.62 13.53
C CYS A 89 3.22 11.58 13.81
N GLN A 90 2.24 11.44 12.90
CA GLN A 90 1.22 10.39 12.92
C GLN A 90 1.60 9.16 12.06
N SER A 91 2.77 9.21 11.40
CA SER A 91 3.29 8.09 10.59
C SER A 91 3.98 7.06 11.48
N GLU A 92 3.41 5.86 11.54
CA GLU A 92 3.95 4.70 12.28
C GLU A 92 5.37 4.30 11.80
N ALA A 93 5.68 4.54 10.52
CA ALA A 93 6.99 4.29 9.91
C ALA A 93 8.11 5.20 10.45
N LEU A 94 7.76 6.43 10.86
CA LEU A 94 8.71 7.37 11.49
C LEU A 94 9.00 6.99 12.94
N TYR A 95 7.99 6.50 13.65
CA TYR A 95 8.13 5.94 14.98
C TYR A 95 8.98 4.65 14.97
N ALA A 96 8.81 3.79 13.96
CA ALA A 96 9.60 2.59 13.75
C ALA A 96 11.06 2.88 13.34
N PHE A 97 11.30 3.97 12.59
CA PHE A 97 12.66 4.40 12.20
C PHE A 97 13.45 5.05 13.36
N LEU A 98 12.77 5.68 14.32
CA LEU A 98 13.39 6.43 15.42
C LEU A 98 13.54 5.63 16.73
N SER A 99 12.90 4.46 16.86
CA SER A 99 12.99 3.62 18.06
C SER A 99 14.09 2.57 17.93
N PRO A 100 15.15 2.57 18.75
CA PRO A 100 16.19 1.55 18.68
C PRO A 100 15.80 0.29 19.47
N SER A 101 15.76 -0.84 18.74
CA SER A 101 16.09 -2.23 19.18
C SER A 101 14.99 -3.04 19.91
N PRO A 102 15.20 -4.36 20.14
CA PRO A 102 15.42 -5.46 19.18
C PRO A 102 14.48 -6.68 19.45
N GLU A 103 14.49 -7.67 18.54
CA GLU A 103 13.58 -8.81 18.32
C GLU A 103 13.14 -9.72 19.51
N HIS A 104 13.62 -9.52 20.74
CA HIS A 104 13.32 -10.37 21.89
C HIS A 104 12.07 -10.01 22.71
N LEU A 105 11.32 -8.98 22.35
CA LEU A 105 10.06 -8.60 23.02
C LEU A 105 8.79 -9.15 22.31
N LYS A 106 8.98 -10.01 21.31
CA LYS A 106 7.90 -10.84 20.75
C LYS A 106 7.71 -12.06 21.63
N GLU A 107 7.03 -11.93 22.77
CA GLU A 107 6.44 -13.10 23.43
C GLU A 107 5.17 -12.69 24.18
N GLU A 108 4.08 -13.36 23.79
CA GLU A 108 2.79 -13.55 24.49
C GLU A 108 1.99 -12.28 24.84
N ALA A 109 1.20 -11.80 23.86
CA ALA A 109 -0.05 -11.12 24.18
C ALA A 109 -1.10 -12.21 24.47
N ASP A 110 -1.06 -12.70 25.71
CA ASP A 110 -2.06 -13.58 26.27
C ASP A 110 -3.45 -12.93 26.35
N ASP A 111 -4.41 -13.84 26.25
CA ASP A 111 -5.84 -13.77 26.50
C ASP A 111 -6.17 -13.02 27.81
N ASP A 112 -6.55 -11.74 27.73
CA ASP A 112 -7.52 -11.10 28.65
C ASP A 112 -7.78 -9.64 28.23
N SER A 113 -8.95 -9.38 27.64
CA SER A 113 -9.59 -8.06 27.77
C SER A 113 -11.10 -8.25 27.76
N ASP A 114 -11.59 -8.67 28.92
CA ASP A 114 -12.98 -8.66 29.30
C ASP A 114 -13.51 -7.21 29.36
N LEU A 115 -14.70 -7.02 28.80
CA LEU A 115 -15.69 -5.98 29.13
C LEU A 115 -15.21 -4.54 29.43
N SER A 116 -15.34 -3.66 28.43
CA SER A 116 -15.83 -2.30 28.70
C SER A 116 -16.72 -1.79 27.56
N ASP A 117 -18.01 -1.77 27.85
CA ASP A 117 -18.94 -0.68 27.56
C ASP A 117 -18.64 0.19 26.33
N TYR A 118 -19.26 -0.15 25.21
CA TYR A 118 -19.65 0.85 24.21
C TYR A 118 -21.16 0.73 23.99
N GLY A 119 -21.89 1.57 24.71
CA GLY A 119 -23.06 2.32 24.23
C GLY A 119 -24.02 1.59 23.32
N GLU A 120 -25.13 1.15 23.89
CA GLU A 120 -26.37 1.00 23.14
C GLU A 120 -26.77 2.32 22.45
N GLU A 121 -27.23 2.18 21.21
CA GLU A 121 -28.02 3.12 20.39
C GLU A 121 -27.27 4.24 19.63
N GLY A 122 -26.78 3.87 18.44
CA GLY A 122 -26.41 4.82 17.39
C GLY A 122 -25.96 4.15 16.09
N ASP A 123 -26.93 3.72 15.26
CA ASP A 123 -26.76 3.31 13.85
C ASP A 123 -26.19 1.91 13.54
N GLY A 124 -26.97 0.85 13.85
CA GLY A 124 -26.71 -0.52 13.36
C GLY A 124 -26.73 -0.71 11.84
N ARG A 125 -26.91 0.37 11.04
CA ARG A 125 -26.87 0.34 9.58
C ARG A 125 -25.45 0.38 9.04
N ARG A 126 -24.50 1.00 9.76
CA ARG A 126 -23.07 1.09 9.36
C ARG A 126 -22.33 -0.25 9.50
N ASP A 127 -22.81 -1.14 10.36
CA ASP A 127 -22.20 -2.45 10.59
C ASP A 127 -22.80 -3.59 9.73
N ALA A 128 -23.78 -3.30 8.88
CA ALA A 128 -24.46 -4.30 8.05
C ALA A 128 -23.72 -4.57 6.72
N LEU A 129 -22.45 -4.98 6.77
CA LEU A 129 -21.63 -5.27 5.59
C LEU A 129 -22.13 -6.49 4.78
N ALA A 130 -22.77 -7.45 5.45
CA ALA A 130 -23.21 -8.70 4.86
C ALA A 130 -24.38 -8.52 3.87
N GLU A 131 -25.27 -7.56 4.07
CA GLU A 131 -26.46 -7.39 3.23
C GLU A 131 -26.12 -7.05 1.76
N PRO A 132 -25.24 -6.07 1.46
CA PRO A 132 -24.73 -5.84 0.11
C PRO A 132 -24.09 -7.09 -0.52
N CYS A 133 -23.32 -7.87 0.26
CA CYS A 133 -22.69 -9.10 -0.21
C CYS A 133 -23.74 -10.16 -0.61
N PHE A 134 -24.79 -10.34 0.20
CA PHE A 134 -25.86 -11.29 -0.12
C PHE A 134 -26.67 -10.87 -1.36
N MET A 135 -26.92 -9.57 -1.53
CA MET A 135 -27.58 -9.07 -2.73
C MET A 135 -26.75 -9.34 -3.98
N LEU A 136 -25.45 -9.07 -3.91
CA LEU A 136 -24.52 -9.32 -5.01
C LEU A 136 -24.45 -10.81 -5.38
N ILE A 137 -24.28 -11.70 -4.39
CA ILE A 137 -24.29 -13.16 -4.59
C ILE A 137 -25.60 -13.60 -5.24
N GLY A 138 -26.74 -13.07 -4.74
CA GLY A 138 -28.06 -13.40 -5.29
C GLY A 138 -28.25 -12.99 -6.75
N GLU A 139 -27.63 -11.89 -7.18
CA GLU A 139 -27.66 -11.41 -8.55
C GLU A 139 -26.66 -12.16 -9.45
N ILE A 140 -25.47 -12.48 -8.95
CA ILE A 140 -24.44 -13.23 -9.68
C ILE A 140 -24.93 -14.63 -10.03
N PHE A 141 -25.40 -15.39 -9.03
CA PHE A 141 -25.76 -16.79 -9.20
C PHE A 141 -27.20 -17.00 -9.65
N GLU A 142 -27.86 -15.93 -10.12
CA GLU A 142 -29.24 -15.93 -10.63
C GLU A 142 -30.18 -16.78 -9.81
N LEU A 143 -30.21 -16.54 -8.50
CA LEU A 143 -31.10 -17.24 -7.59
C LEU A 143 -32.59 -16.83 -7.77
N ARG A 144 -32.97 -16.34 -8.97
CA ARG A 144 -34.28 -15.80 -9.37
C ARG A 144 -35.29 -16.95 -9.53
N GLY A 145 -36.54 -16.74 -9.09
CA GLY A 145 -37.63 -17.72 -9.18
C GLY A 145 -38.57 -17.73 -7.96
N MET A 146 -39.46 -18.73 -7.90
CA MET A 146 -40.51 -18.97 -6.87
C MET A 146 -39.98 -18.97 -5.42
N PHE A 147 -38.66 -19.05 -5.25
CA PHE A 147 -37.93 -19.06 -3.99
C PHE A 147 -37.43 -17.67 -3.56
N LYS A 148 -37.81 -16.56 -4.21
CA LYS A 148 -37.40 -15.20 -3.81
C LYS A 148 -37.83 -14.85 -2.39
N TRP A 149 -39.04 -15.25 -1.98
CA TRP A 149 -39.51 -15.08 -0.61
C TRP A 149 -38.73 -15.98 0.36
N VAL A 150 -38.57 -17.27 0.03
CA VAL A 150 -37.78 -18.23 0.81
C VAL A 150 -36.34 -17.76 1.00
N ARG A 151 -35.72 -17.20 -0.04
CA ARG A 151 -34.37 -16.64 -0.01
C ARG A 151 -34.28 -15.36 0.82
N LYS A 152 -35.27 -14.46 0.72
CA LYS A 152 -35.33 -13.28 1.61
C LYS A 152 -35.45 -13.72 3.07
N THR A 153 -36.28 -14.71 3.36
CA THR A 153 -36.45 -15.29 4.70
C THR A 153 -35.19 -16.01 5.16
N LEU A 154 -34.52 -16.76 4.29
CA LEU A 154 -33.27 -17.47 4.62
C LEU A 154 -32.11 -16.50 4.85
N ILE A 155 -31.95 -15.48 4.02
CA ILE A 155 -30.96 -14.41 4.22
C ILE A 155 -31.27 -13.68 5.52
N ALA A 156 -32.53 -13.33 5.79
CA ALA A 156 -32.93 -12.71 7.05
C ALA A 156 -32.64 -13.62 8.25
N LEU A 157 -32.90 -14.92 8.13
CA LEU A 157 -32.59 -15.90 9.18
C LEU A 157 -31.09 -15.99 9.43
N VAL A 158 -30.28 -16.14 8.37
CA VAL A 158 -28.81 -16.17 8.44
C VAL A 158 -28.27 -14.86 9.00
N GLN A 159 -28.86 -13.72 8.66
CA GLN A 159 -28.47 -12.43 9.20
C GLN A 159 -28.79 -12.33 10.70
N VAL A 160 -29.94 -12.87 11.14
CA VAL A 160 -30.32 -12.91 12.55
C VAL A 160 -29.45 -13.89 13.35
N THR A 161 -29.15 -15.06 12.81
CA THR A 161 -28.41 -16.12 13.54
C THR A 161 -26.90 -15.98 13.45
N PHE A 162 -26.38 -15.56 12.30
CA PHE A 162 -24.94 -15.51 12.00
C PHE A 162 -24.45 -14.14 11.53
N GLY A 163 -25.31 -13.13 11.40
CA GLY A 163 -24.94 -11.82 10.84
C GLY A 163 -23.78 -11.15 11.58
N ARG A 164 -23.71 -11.27 12.92
CA ARG A 164 -22.56 -10.77 13.69
C ARG A 164 -21.26 -11.45 13.29
N THR A 165 -21.25 -12.78 13.25
CA THR A 165 -20.07 -13.57 12.86
C THR A 165 -19.65 -13.29 11.43
N ILE A 166 -20.62 -13.19 10.50
CA ILE A 166 -20.36 -12.90 9.09
C ILE A 166 -19.79 -11.49 8.93
N ASN A 167 -20.40 -10.48 9.56
CA ASN A 167 -19.87 -9.11 9.54
C ASN A 167 -18.47 -9.02 10.16
N LYS A 168 -18.22 -9.73 11.27
CA LYS A 168 -16.89 -9.83 11.86
C LYS A 168 -15.90 -10.44 10.86
N GLN A 169 -16.23 -11.56 10.23
CA GLN A 169 -15.37 -12.19 9.24
C GLN A 169 -15.10 -11.32 8.02
N ILE A 170 -16.11 -10.58 7.53
CA ILE A 170 -15.92 -9.61 6.45
C ILE A 170 -14.93 -8.53 6.90
N ARG A 171 -15.10 -7.98 8.10
CA ARG A 171 -14.21 -6.97 8.67
C ARG A 171 -12.79 -7.50 8.85
N ASP A 172 -12.63 -8.68 9.44
CA ASP A 172 -11.33 -9.32 9.67
C ASP A 172 -10.62 -9.59 8.32
N THR A 173 -11.38 -10.00 7.31
CA THR A 173 -10.85 -10.19 5.94
C THR A 173 -10.42 -8.86 5.32
N VAL A 174 -11.22 -7.80 5.44
CA VAL A 174 -10.86 -6.47 4.95
C VAL A 174 -9.61 -5.97 5.67
N ASN A 175 -9.58 -6.04 7.00
CA ASN A 175 -8.42 -5.67 7.81
C ASN A 175 -7.17 -6.46 7.43
N TRP A 176 -7.30 -7.76 7.14
CA TRP A 176 -6.20 -8.57 6.64
C TRP A 176 -5.74 -8.16 5.24
N ILE A 177 -6.66 -7.94 4.28
CA ILE A 177 -6.32 -7.51 2.92
C ILE A 177 -5.57 -6.18 2.92
N PHE A 178 -5.93 -5.27 3.83
CA PHE A 178 -5.35 -3.94 3.96
C PHE A 178 -4.32 -3.81 5.09
N CYS A 179 -3.87 -4.92 5.69
CA CYS A 179 -2.85 -4.86 6.72
C CYS A 179 -1.49 -4.46 6.13
N GLU A 180 -0.56 -4.05 7.00
CA GLU A 180 0.78 -3.64 6.62
C GLU A 180 1.50 -4.71 5.78
N GLN A 181 1.39 -5.98 6.18
CA GLN A 181 2.07 -7.09 5.49
C GLN A 181 1.55 -7.25 4.05
N MET A 182 0.24 -7.16 3.84
CA MET A 182 -0.36 -7.26 2.51
C MET A 182 -0.03 -6.02 1.67
N SER A 183 0.03 -4.84 2.28
CA SER A 183 0.45 -3.61 1.60
C SER A 183 1.89 -3.70 1.07
N VAL A 184 2.81 -4.18 1.91
CA VAL A 184 4.20 -4.45 1.50
C VAL A 184 4.26 -5.50 0.40
N CYS A 185 3.44 -6.56 0.49
CA CYS A 185 3.33 -7.58 -0.54
C CYS A 185 2.89 -6.97 -1.88
N TYR A 186 1.81 -6.18 -1.91
CA TYR A 186 1.32 -5.56 -3.13
C TYR A 186 2.32 -4.57 -3.73
N ILE A 187 2.96 -3.73 -2.91
CA ILE A 187 4.00 -2.81 -3.35
C ILE A 187 5.19 -3.58 -3.93
N SER A 188 5.61 -4.67 -3.28
CA SER A 188 6.71 -5.51 -3.75
C SER A 188 6.37 -6.16 -5.08
N VAL A 189 5.19 -6.76 -5.21
CA VAL A 189 4.72 -7.34 -6.48
C VAL A 189 4.64 -6.28 -7.58
N PHE A 190 4.11 -5.10 -7.29
CA PHE A 190 4.06 -3.99 -8.23
C PHE A 190 5.47 -3.56 -8.66
N ARG A 191 6.35 -3.28 -7.70
CA ARG A 191 7.75 -2.92 -7.96
C ARG A 191 8.46 -3.98 -8.79
N ASP A 192 8.35 -5.26 -8.43
CA ASP A 192 9.09 -6.33 -9.09
C ASP A 192 8.52 -6.65 -10.48
N THR A 193 7.23 -6.36 -10.71
CA THR A 193 6.57 -6.49 -12.01
C THR A 193 7.00 -5.37 -12.97
N PHE A 194 7.05 -4.12 -12.50
CA PHE A 194 7.35 -2.96 -13.34
C PHE A 194 8.84 -2.61 -13.38
N TRP A 195 9.60 -2.90 -12.33
CA TRP A 195 11.05 -2.66 -12.20
C TRP A 195 11.81 -3.90 -11.70
N PRO A 196 11.80 -5.02 -12.44
CA PRO A 196 12.58 -6.19 -12.06
C PRO A 196 14.08 -5.83 -11.92
N ASN A 197 14.65 -6.13 -10.75
CA ASN A 197 16.04 -5.76 -10.39
C ASN A 197 16.32 -4.25 -10.49
N GLY A 198 15.31 -3.41 -10.26
CA GLY A 198 15.42 -1.95 -10.31
C GLY A 198 15.39 -1.34 -11.71
N ARG A 199 15.20 -2.14 -12.76
CA ARG A 199 15.14 -1.65 -14.15
C ARG A 199 13.74 -1.79 -14.70
N LEU A 200 13.25 -0.75 -15.38
CA LEU A 200 11.93 -0.78 -16.02
C LEU A 200 11.78 -2.04 -16.89
N ALA A 201 10.69 -2.77 -16.69
CA ALA A 201 10.42 -4.01 -17.38
C ALA A 201 10.41 -3.77 -18.90
N PRO A 202 11.03 -4.66 -19.69
CA PRO A 202 11.05 -4.53 -21.14
C PRO A 202 9.61 -4.55 -21.68
N HIS A 203 9.37 -3.77 -22.73
CA HIS A 203 8.04 -3.66 -23.30
C HIS A 203 7.56 -5.05 -23.78
N VAL A 204 6.53 -5.56 -23.12
CA VAL A 204 5.93 -6.85 -23.51
C VAL A 204 5.33 -6.68 -24.90
N LYS A 205 5.61 -7.63 -25.79
CA LYS A 205 5.01 -7.64 -27.13
C LYS A 205 3.49 -7.68 -26.99
N VAL A 206 2.80 -6.77 -27.67
CA VAL A 206 1.34 -6.69 -27.62
C VAL A 206 0.77 -8.01 -28.13
N ARG A 207 -0.06 -8.67 -27.31
CA ARG A 207 -0.75 -9.93 -27.66
C ARG A 207 -1.66 -9.71 -28.86
N THR A 208 -1.63 -10.65 -29.80
CA THR A 208 -2.55 -10.75 -30.93
C THR A 208 -3.97 -11.09 -30.47
N ASP A 209 -4.97 -10.85 -31.31
CA ASP A 209 -6.37 -11.16 -30.98
C ASP A 209 -6.60 -12.66 -30.77
N SER A 210 -5.89 -13.50 -31.53
CA SER A 210 -5.93 -14.96 -31.37
C SER A 210 -5.38 -15.39 -30.00
N GLU A 211 -4.21 -14.89 -29.60
CA GLU A 211 -3.62 -15.19 -28.28
C GLU A 211 -4.52 -14.67 -27.13
N ARG A 212 -5.17 -13.52 -27.32
CA ARG A 212 -6.13 -12.97 -26.34
C ARG A 212 -7.34 -13.89 -26.20
N SER A 213 -7.94 -14.33 -27.30
CA SER A 213 -9.10 -15.24 -27.29
C SER A 213 -8.73 -16.58 -26.65
N GLU A 214 -7.60 -17.17 -27.05
CA GLU A 214 -7.15 -18.45 -26.52
C GLU A 214 -6.86 -18.36 -25.02
N THR A 215 -6.19 -17.29 -24.57
CA THR A 215 -5.93 -17.06 -23.14
C THR A 215 -7.24 -16.87 -22.37
N LYS A 216 -8.21 -16.15 -22.95
CA LYS A 216 -9.54 -15.95 -22.36
C LYS A 216 -10.27 -17.28 -22.17
N GLU A 217 -10.32 -18.13 -23.19
CA GLU A 217 -10.97 -19.44 -23.14
C GLU A 217 -10.31 -20.35 -22.10
N ARG A 218 -8.97 -20.44 -22.09
CA ARG A 218 -8.23 -21.23 -21.10
C ARG A 218 -8.47 -20.73 -19.67
N ALA A 219 -8.52 -19.41 -19.46
CA ALA A 219 -8.78 -18.85 -18.14
C ALA A 219 -10.21 -19.15 -17.67
N GLN A 220 -11.19 -19.01 -18.57
CA GLN A 220 -12.58 -19.34 -18.27
C GLN A 220 -12.75 -20.82 -17.91
N GLN A 221 -12.12 -21.72 -18.68
CA GLN A 221 -12.18 -23.15 -18.41
C GLN A 221 -11.55 -23.51 -17.06
N LYS A 222 -10.39 -22.93 -16.73
CA LYS A 222 -9.77 -23.12 -15.41
C LYS A 222 -10.67 -22.68 -14.26
N LEU A 223 -11.41 -21.58 -14.39
CA LEU A 223 -12.38 -21.16 -13.37
C LEU A 223 -13.53 -22.15 -13.22
N LEU A 224 -14.03 -22.69 -14.33
CA LEU A 224 -15.10 -23.69 -14.34
C LEU A 224 -14.67 -25.04 -13.75
N ASP A 225 -13.41 -25.42 -13.94
CA ASP A 225 -12.85 -26.66 -13.41
C ASP A 225 -12.53 -26.57 -11.91
N ASN A 226 -12.43 -25.35 -11.35
CA ASN A 226 -12.09 -25.09 -9.95
C ASN A 226 -13.27 -24.48 -9.16
N ILE A 227 -14.51 -24.77 -9.54
CA ILE A 227 -15.68 -24.34 -8.77
C ILE A 227 -15.69 -25.07 -7.42
N PRO A 228 -15.71 -24.35 -6.28
CA PRO A 228 -15.75 -25.01 -4.97
C PRO A 228 -17.04 -25.81 -4.76
N ASP A 229 -16.92 -27.04 -4.27
CA ASP A 229 -18.08 -27.90 -3.98
C ASP A 229 -19.06 -27.24 -3.00
N ALA A 230 -18.55 -26.52 -2.00
CA ALA A 230 -19.37 -25.78 -1.04
C ALA A 230 -20.27 -24.74 -1.75
N LEU A 231 -19.72 -24.02 -2.74
CA LEU A 231 -20.50 -23.05 -3.53
C LEU A 231 -21.53 -23.77 -4.38
N ALA A 232 -21.13 -24.82 -5.09
CA ALA A 232 -22.04 -25.57 -5.96
C ALA A 232 -23.18 -26.26 -5.18
N ASN A 233 -22.92 -26.71 -3.95
CA ASN A 233 -23.93 -27.25 -3.05
C ASN A 233 -24.88 -26.17 -2.52
N LEU A 234 -24.38 -24.95 -2.30
CA LEU A 234 -25.18 -23.84 -1.80
C LEU A 234 -26.14 -23.27 -2.85
N VAL A 235 -25.66 -23.05 -4.08
CA VAL A 235 -26.46 -22.38 -5.13
C VAL A 235 -27.00 -23.33 -6.21
N GLY A 236 -26.52 -24.57 -6.24
CA GLY A 236 -26.76 -25.56 -7.28
C GLY A 236 -25.69 -25.54 -8.36
N GLN A 237 -25.31 -26.72 -8.87
CA GLN A 237 -24.25 -26.90 -9.87
C GLN A 237 -24.42 -26.01 -11.11
N GLN A 238 -25.62 -25.96 -11.67
CA GLN A 238 -25.90 -25.16 -12.86
C GLN A 238 -25.79 -23.65 -12.60
N ASN A 239 -26.31 -23.18 -11.46
CA ASN A 239 -26.26 -21.78 -11.06
C ASN A 239 -24.83 -21.35 -10.72
N ALA A 240 -24.03 -22.23 -10.09
CA ALA A 240 -22.63 -21.98 -9.81
C ALA A 240 -21.84 -21.78 -11.11
N ARG A 241 -21.98 -22.71 -12.07
CA ARG A 241 -21.33 -22.57 -13.39
C ARG A 241 -21.76 -21.29 -14.10
N TYR A 242 -23.05 -20.99 -14.11
CA TYR A 242 -23.58 -19.78 -14.73
C TYR A 242 -23.04 -18.50 -14.05
N GLY A 243 -23.06 -18.45 -12.72
CA GLY A 243 -22.58 -17.29 -11.96
C GLY A 243 -21.09 -17.05 -12.14
N ILE A 244 -20.26 -18.09 -12.21
CA ILE A 244 -18.83 -17.98 -12.51
C ILE A 244 -18.61 -17.45 -13.93
N ILE A 245 -19.37 -17.93 -14.92
CA ILE A 245 -19.32 -17.38 -16.29
C ILE A 245 -19.75 -15.92 -16.31
N LYS A 246 -20.79 -15.54 -15.56
CA LYS A 246 -21.29 -14.16 -15.45
C LYS A 246 -20.22 -13.24 -14.84
N ILE A 247 -19.57 -13.65 -13.74
CA ILE A 247 -18.43 -12.92 -13.15
C ILE A 247 -17.30 -12.78 -14.18
N PHE A 248 -16.91 -13.88 -14.82
CA PHE A 248 -15.83 -13.87 -15.79
C PHE A 248 -16.12 -12.87 -16.92
N ASN A 249 -17.31 -12.93 -17.52
CA ASN A 249 -17.71 -12.02 -18.58
C ASN A 249 -17.78 -10.57 -18.12
N ALA A 250 -18.27 -10.30 -16.90
CA ALA A 250 -18.26 -8.96 -16.33
C ALA A 250 -16.83 -8.41 -16.19
N LEU A 251 -15.88 -9.24 -15.73
CA LEU A 251 -14.46 -8.89 -15.67
C LEU A 251 -13.80 -8.72 -17.05
N GLN A 252 -14.42 -9.19 -18.13
CA GLN A 252 -13.94 -8.94 -19.49
C GLN A 252 -14.50 -7.65 -20.10
N GLU A 253 -15.46 -6.98 -19.46
CA GLU A 253 -16.09 -5.76 -19.96
C GLU A 253 -15.22 -4.53 -19.68
N ALA A 254 -14.37 -4.16 -20.65
CA ALA A 254 -13.37 -3.11 -20.48
C ALA A 254 -13.97 -1.74 -20.08
N SER A 255 -15.14 -1.39 -20.61
CA SER A 255 -15.81 -0.13 -20.30
C SER A 255 -16.29 -0.08 -18.84
N ALA A 256 -16.95 -1.15 -18.39
CA ALA A 256 -17.44 -1.27 -17.02
C ALA A 256 -16.28 -1.30 -16.01
N ASN A 257 -15.22 -2.06 -16.31
CA ASN A 257 -14.03 -2.13 -15.47
C ASN A 257 -13.31 -0.79 -15.38
N LYS A 258 -13.22 -0.04 -16.48
CA LYS A 258 -12.65 1.30 -16.50
C LYS A 258 -13.45 2.25 -15.62
N HIS A 259 -14.78 2.22 -15.73
CA HIS A 259 -15.64 3.03 -14.88
C HIS A 259 -15.49 2.67 -13.41
N LEU A 260 -15.49 1.38 -13.07
CA LEU A 260 -15.25 0.90 -11.71
C LEU A 260 -13.90 1.40 -11.16
N LEU A 261 -12.84 1.31 -11.95
CA LEU A 261 -11.52 1.81 -11.56
C LEU A 261 -11.55 3.31 -11.27
N TYR A 262 -12.25 4.11 -12.09
CA TYR A 262 -12.37 5.54 -11.88
C TYR A 262 -13.15 5.87 -10.61
N VAL A 263 -14.22 5.13 -10.32
CA VAL A 263 -14.96 5.28 -9.06
C VAL A 263 -14.07 4.94 -7.87
N LEU A 264 -13.32 3.84 -7.92
CA LEU A 264 -12.39 3.45 -6.85
C LEU A 264 -11.26 4.47 -6.66
N MET A 265 -10.69 4.99 -7.76
CA MET A 265 -9.69 6.06 -7.70
C MET A 265 -10.26 7.35 -7.14
N GLU A 266 -11.47 7.74 -7.52
CA GLU A 266 -12.14 8.91 -6.97
C GLU A 266 -12.35 8.77 -5.46
N MET A 267 -12.85 7.60 -5.01
CA MET A 267 -13.01 7.32 -3.58
C MET A 267 -11.67 7.38 -2.83
N LEU A 268 -10.61 6.80 -3.40
CA LEU A 268 -9.27 6.85 -2.80
C LEU A 268 -8.71 8.27 -2.73
N LEU A 269 -8.86 9.05 -3.81
CA LEU A 269 -8.35 10.42 -3.87
C LEU A 269 -9.05 11.33 -2.87
N LYS A 270 -10.36 11.17 -2.66
CA LYS A 270 -11.11 11.92 -1.64
C LYS A 270 -10.64 11.60 -0.22
N GLU A 271 -10.18 10.38 0.04
CA GLU A 271 -9.67 9.97 1.34
C GLU A 271 -8.23 10.45 1.58
N VAL A 272 -7.36 10.34 0.57
CA VAL A 272 -5.94 10.72 0.67
C VAL A 272 -5.74 12.24 0.60
N CYS A 273 -6.56 12.93 -0.17
CA CYS A 273 -6.51 14.38 -0.38
C CYS A 273 -7.90 14.97 -0.06
N PRO A 274 -8.29 15.07 1.22
CA PRO A 274 -9.62 15.53 1.64
C PRO A 274 -9.96 16.94 1.14
N GLU A 275 -8.96 17.74 0.77
CA GLU A 275 -9.12 19.06 0.17
C GLU A 275 -9.88 19.02 -1.18
N LEU A 276 -9.80 17.90 -1.92
CA LEU A 276 -10.56 17.70 -3.17
C LEU A 276 -12.08 17.67 -2.96
N SER A 277 -12.54 17.28 -1.77
CA SER A 277 -13.99 17.23 -1.47
C SER A 277 -14.55 18.63 -1.21
N ALA A 278 -13.76 19.52 -0.61
CA ALA A 278 -14.17 20.89 -0.29
C ALA A 278 -14.40 21.76 -1.54
N GLU A 279 -13.77 21.44 -2.66
CA GLU A 279 -13.87 22.20 -3.90
C GLU A 279 -15.05 21.74 -4.79
N VAL A 280 -15.49 20.48 -4.65
CA VAL A 280 -16.66 19.93 -5.35
C VAL A 280 -17.97 20.41 -4.75
N ASP A 281 -18.03 20.66 -3.43
CA ASP A 281 -19.24 21.19 -2.77
C ASP A 281 -19.44 22.70 -2.98
N ASN A 282 -18.45 23.39 -3.58
CA ASN A 282 -18.49 24.83 -3.88
C ASN A 282 -18.77 25.16 -5.36
N ILE A 283 -19.12 24.15 -6.17
CA ILE A 283 -19.54 24.29 -7.58
C ILE A 283 -21.00 23.87 -7.70
#